data_AF-A0A2T5ADD5-F1
#
_entry.id   AF-A0A2T5ADD5-F1
#
_cell.length_a   1.000
_cell.length_b   1.000
_cell.length_c   1.000
_cell.angle_alpha   90.00
_cell.angle_beta   90.00
_cell.angle_gamma   90.00
#
_symmetry.space_group_name_H-M   'P 1'
#
loop_
_entity.id
_entity.type
_entity.pdbx_description
1 polymer ?
#
loop_
_entity_poly.entity_id
_entity_poly.type
_entity_poly.pdbx_seq_one_letter_code
_entity_poly.pdbx_strand_id
1 'polypeptide(L)'
;MPEDNMEPSPAAIEVRKNETARLYEALIEGQVVGTLAYETTGGRFSLTHSYVDPDQRHRGIASALARHALEDLSRTQGQARIGIYCGFVADYVQAHPAWKESVDINRSAFIATYTARDTTTRITTSGELS
;
A
#
# COMPACT_ATOMS: atom_id res chain seq x y z
N MET A 1 -13.40 -18.90 19.05
CA MET A 1 -14.24 -18.26 18.02
C MET A 1 -14.17 -16.76 18.30
N PRO A 2 -13.57 -15.98 17.40
CA PRO A 2 -14.41 -15.28 16.44
C PRO A 2 -14.13 -15.72 15.00
N GLU A 3 -15.24 -15.87 14.30
CA GLU A 3 -15.39 -16.14 12.88
C GLU A 3 -15.44 -14.77 12.19
N ASP A 4 -14.44 -14.42 11.37
CA ASP A 4 -14.59 -13.34 10.40
C ASP A 4 -14.41 -13.95 9.01
N ASN A 5 -15.54 -14.47 8.53
CA ASN A 5 -15.76 -14.92 7.17
C ASN A 5 -15.85 -13.66 6.29
N MET A 6 -14.72 -13.18 5.75
CA MET A 6 -14.72 -12.12 4.74
C MET A 6 -14.72 -12.79 3.36
N GLU A 7 -15.92 -12.92 2.79
CA GLU A 7 -16.22 -13.68 1.57
C GLU A 7 -15.33 -13.28 0.38
N PRO A 8 -14.43 -14.16 -0.10
CA PRO A 8 -13.64 -13.89 -1.30
C PRO A 8 -14.44 -14.34 -2.53
N SER A 9 -14.78 -13.44 -3.45
CA SER A 9 -15.22 -13.80 -4.81
C SER A 9 -14.99 -12.68 -5.84
N PRO A 10 -14.52 -12.98 -7.08
CA PRO A 10 -14.04 -14.25 -7.64
C PRO A 10 -12.66 -14.11 -8.32
N ALA A 11 -11.61 -14.49 -7.59
CA ALA A 11 -10.35 -15.10 -8.08
C ALA A 11 -9.50 -15.48 -6.85
N ALA A 12 -10.12 -16.13 -5.85
CA ALA A 12 -9.61 -16.54 -4.53
C ALA A 12 -8.20 -15.99 -4.13
N ILE A 13 -8.11 -14.68 -3.94
CA ILE A 13 -6.94 -14.06 -3.34
C ILE A 13 -7.11 -14.24 -1.83
N GLU A 14 -6.35 -15.15 -1.24
CA GLU A 14 -6.35 -15.38 0.20
C GLU A 14 -5.38 -14.38 0.84
N VAL A 15 -5.86 -13.55 1.77
CA VAL A 15 -5.00 -12.63 2.52
C VAL A 15 -4.75 -13.20 3.91
N ARG A 16 -3.50 -13.55 4.18
CA ARG A 16 -3.06 -14.05 5.47
C ARG A 16 -2.38 -12.94 6.26
N LYS A 17 -2.88 -12.66 7.46
CA LYS A 17 -2.22 -11.77 8.42
C LYS A 17 -1.17 -12.54 9.20
N ASN A 18 0.07 -12.07 9.16
CA ASN A 18 1.18 -12.59 9.94
C ASN A 18 1.55 -11.56 11.01
N GLU A 19 0.97 -11.69 12.20
CA GLU A 19 1.16 -10.74 13.30
C GLU A 19 2.58 -10.78 13.87
N THR A 20 3.24 -11.95 13.78
CA THR A 20 4.63 -12.13 14.22
C THR A 20 5.59 -11.32 13.38
N ALA A 21 5.41 -11.36 12.05
CA ALA A 21 6.24 -10.64 11.12
C ALA A 21 5.66 -9.27 10.70
N ARG A 22 4.47 -8.91 11.24
CA ARG A 22 3.72 -7.68 10.96
C ARG A 22 3.55 -7.42 9.47
N LEU A 23 3.11 -8.46 8.77
CA LEU A 23 2.93 -8.44 7.33
C LEU A 23 1.65 -9.16 6.92
N TYR A 24 1.01 -8.67 5.87
CA TYR A 24 -0.09 -9.33 5.21
C TYR A 24 0.43 -9.98 3.94
N GLU A 25 0.11 -11.25 3.72
CA GLU A 25 0.55 -12.03 2.56
C GLU A 25 -0.68 -12.33 1.73
N ALA A 26 -0.67 -11.97 0.44
CA ALA A 26 -1.68 -12.39 -0.52
C ALA A 26 -1.21 -13.66 -1.21
N LEU A 27 -2.00 -14.70 -1.11
CA LEU A 27 -1.82 -15.97 -1.76
C LEU A 27 -2.86 -16.13 -2.87
N ILE A 28 -2.43 -16.60 -4.03
CA ILE A 28 -3.31 -17.05 -5.12
C ILE A 28 -2.91 -18.48 -5.42
N GLU A 29 -3.87 -19.41 -5.38
CA GLU A 29 -3.62 -20.84 -5.61
C GLU A 29 -2.48 -21.41 -4.73
N GLY A 30 -2.32 -20.87 -3.52
CA GLY A 30 -1.27 -21.27 -2.57
C GLY A 30 0.11 -20.62 -2.79
N GLN A 31 0.25 -19.73 -3.78
CA GLN A 31 1.49 -18.99 -4.03
C GLN A 31 1.39 -17.55 -3.54
N VAL A 32 2.38 -17.10 -2.77
CA VAL A 32 2.47 -15.69 -2.33
C VAL A 32 2.77 -14.81 -3.53
N VAL A 33 1.78 -14.01 -3.93
CA VAL A 33 1.85 -13.08 -5.06
C VAL A 33 2.00 -11.63 -4.61
N GLY A 34 1.84 -11.36 -3.32
CA GLY A 34 2.03 -10.03 -2.75
C GLY A 34 2.18 -10.05 -1.24
N THR A 35 2.85 -9.04 -0.72
CA THR A 35 3.04 -8.81 0.69
C THR A 35 2.84 -7.34 1.03
N LEU A 36 2.33 -7.05 2.23
CA LEU A 36 2.12 -5.70 2.72
C LEU A 36 2.62 -5.64 4.16
N ALA A 37 3.77 -5.00 4.33
CA ALA A 37 4.38 -4.75 5.63
C ALA A 37 3.68 -3.57 6.31
N TYR A 38 3.43 -3.74 7.61
CA TYR A 38 2.90 -2.70 8.47
C TYR A 38 3.71 -2.61 9.75
N GLU A 39 3.76 -1.42 10.33
CA GLU A 39 4.36 -1.16 11.62
C GLU A 39 3.31 -0.62 12.59
N THR A 40 3.53 -0.85 13.87
CA THR A 40 2.68 -0.30 14.93
C THR A 40 3.55 0.54 15.84
N THR A 41 3.32 1.85 15.87
CA THR A 41 4.09 2.81 16.66
C THR A 41 3.14 3.58 17.57
N GLY A 42 3.34 3.49 18.90
CA GLY A 42 2.56 4.26 19.87
C GLY A 42 1.05 4.00 19.80
N GLY A 43 0.63 2.81 19.40
CA GLY A 43 -0.78 2.47 19.21
C GLY A 43 -1.38 2.99 17.90
N ARG A 44 -0.57 3.38 16.93
CA ARG A 44 -0.98 3.71 15.56
C ARG A 44 -0.38 2.71 14.58
N PHE A 45 -1.16 2.26 13.61
CA PHE A 45 -0.65 1.41 12.53
C PHE A 45 -0.19 2.24 11.35
N SER A 46 0.89 1.81 10.70
CA SER A 46 1.54 2.49 9.59
C SER A 46 1.87 1.49 8.48
N LEU A 47 1.34 1.67 7.28
CA LEU A 47 1.68 0.89 6.09
C LEU A 47 2.98 1.42 5.48
N THR A 48 4.03 0.61 5.53
CA THR A 48 5.38 1.04 5.16
C THR A 48 5.77 0.58 3.78
N HIS A 49 5.57 -0.71 3.46
CA HIS A 49 5.97 -1.27 2.18
C HIS A 49 4.94 -2.26 1.66
N SER A 50 4.53 -2.09 0.40
CA SER A 50 3.72 -3.07 -0.33
C SER A 50 4.55 -3.64 -1.47
N TYR A 51 4.69 -4.96 -1.52
CA TYR A 51 5.29 -5.66 -2.63
C TYR A 51 4.23 -6.51 -3.32
N VAL A 52 4.12 -6.41 -4.64
CA VAL A 52 3.28 -7.30 -5.45
C VAL A 52 4.08 -7.73 -6.65
N ASP A 53 3.97 -9.02 -6.95
CA ASP A 53 4.66 -9.63 -8.07
C ASP A 53 4.32 -8.88 -9.37
N PRO A 54 5.33 -8.43 -10.13
CA PRO A 54 5.11 -7.66 -11.34
C PRO A 54 4.32 -8.42 -12.41
N ASP A 55 4.44 -9.75 -12.45
CA ASP A 55 3.72 -10.60 -13.41
C ASP A 55 2.21 -10.65 -13.10
N GLN A 56 1.86 -10.37 -11.84
CA GLN A 56 0.49 -10.32 -11.34
C GLN A 56 -0.02 -8.87 -11.16
N ARG A 57 0.79 -7.86 -11.52
CA ARG A 57 0.33 -6.46 -11.59
C ARG A 57 -0.78 -6.37 -12.63
N HIS A 58 -1.72 -5.45 -12.43
CA HIS A 58 -2.96 -5.27 -13.23
C HIS A 58 -4.11 -6.25 -12.94
N ARG A 59 -3.96 -7.23 -12.04
CA ARG A 59 -5.09 -8.03 -11.51
C ARG A 59 -5.80 -7.43 -10.29
N GLY A 60 -5.37 -6.25 -9.83
CA GLY A 60 -5.96 -5.60 -8.66
C GLY A 60 -5.54 -6.20 -7.31
N ILE A 61 -4.52 -7.06 -7.27
CA ILE A 61 -4.01 -7.71 -6.03
C ILE A 61 -3.54 -6.69 -5.01
N ALA A 62 -2.81 -5.66 -5.45
CA ALA A 62 -2.34 -4.60 -4.58
C ALA A 62 -3.52 -3.80 -3.96
N SER A 63 -4.58 -3.56 -4.74
CA SER A 63 -5.81 -2.92 -4.27
C SER A 63 -6.57 -3.82 -3.30
N ALA A 64 -6.63 -5.13 -3.54
CA ALA A 64 -7.23 -6.10 -2.63
C ALA A 64 -6.48 -6.14 -1.30
N LEU A 65 -5.14 -6.27 -1.32
CA LEU A 65 -4.29 -6.21 -0.13
C LEU A 65 -4.47 -4.90 0.64
N ALA A 66 -4.41 -3.76 -0.06
CA ALA A 66 -4.55 -2.46 0.56
C ALA A 66 -5.93 -2.30 1.19
N ARG A 67 -7.01 -2.66 0.48
CA ARG A 67 -8.37 -2.63 1.03
C ARG A 67 -8.49 -3.50 2.26
N HIS A 68 -8.02 -4.74 2.19
CA HIS A 68 -8.21 -5.70 3.27
C HIS A 68 -7.43 -5.30 4.52
N ALA A 69 -6.18 -4.86 4.34
CA ALA A 69 -5.37 -4.35 5.44
C ALA A 69 -5.95 -3.06 6.02
N LEU A 70 -6.41 -2.11 5.20
CA LEU A 70 -7.05 -0.89 5.70
C LEU A 70 -8.32 -1.20 6.50
N GLU A 71 -9.13 -2.17 6.05
CA GLU A 71 -10.35 -2.57 6.74
C GLU A 71 -10.03 -3.25 8.09
N ASP A 72 -9.08 -4.20 8.12
CA ASP A 72 -8.63 -4.87 9.34
C ASP A 72 -8.02 -3.88 10.34
N LEU A 73 -7.14 -3.00 9.85
CA LEU A 73 -6.51 -1.97 10.65
C LEU A 73 -7.54 -0.95 11.14
N SER A 74 -8.51 -0.56 10.32
CA SER A 74 -9.58 0.37 10.72
C SER A 74 -10.50 -0.25 11.76
N ARG A 75 -10.85 -1.54 11.65
CA ARG A 75 -11.59 -2.25 12.71
C ARG A 75 -10.79 -2.32 14.01
N THR A 76 -9.48 -2.53 13.92
CA THR A 76 -8.60 -2.63 15.09
C THR A 76 -8.32 -1.26 15.75
N GLN A 77 -8.12 -0.21 14.95
CA GLN A 77 -7.84 1.17 15.39
C GLN A 77 -9.09 1.96 15.76
N GLY A 78 -10.25 1.57 15.24
CA GLY A 78 -11.46 2.37 15.24
C GLY A 78 -11.26 3.70 14.50
N GLN A 79 -11.23 4.79 15.26
CA GLN A 79 -11.16 6.17 14.74
C GLN A 79 -9.73 6.70 14.59
N ALA A 80 -8.70 5.94 14.98
CA ALA A 80 -7.32 6.38 14.87
C ALA A 80 -6.82 6.34 13.41
N ARG A 81 -6.06 7.37 13.01
CA ARG A 81 -5.59 7.53 11.64
C ARG A 81 -4.40 6.62 11.33
N ILE A 82 -4.52 5.77 10.31
CA ILE A 82 -3.47 4.85 9.87
C ILE A 82 -2.42 5.59 9.04
N GLY A 83 -1.13 5.52 9.39
CA GLY A 83 -0.06 6.13 8.62
C GLY A 83 0.19 5.43 7.28
N ILE A 84 0.30 6.17 6.18
CA ILE A 84 0.60 5.61 4.85
C ILE A 84 1.93 6.17 4.39
N TYR A 85 2.97 5.33 4.36
CA TYR A 85 4.31 5.69 3.87
C TYR A 85 4.59 5.11 2.49
N CYS A 86 3.85 4.07 2.08
CA CYS A 86 3.96 3.51 0.74
C CYS A 86 3.28 4.42 -0.31
N GLY A 87 4.04 4.83 -1.33
CA GLY A 87 3.54 5.68 -2.42
C GLY A 87 2.38 5.06 -3.21
N PHE A 88 2.34 3.73 -3.36
CA PHE A 88 1.24 3.03 -4.04
C PHE A 88 -0.08 3.14 -3.27
N VAL A 89 -0.04 2.88 -1.95
CA VAL A 89 -1.24 2.95 -1.10
C VAL A 89 -1.73 4.39 -0.99
N ALA A 90 -0.83 5.37 -1.00
CA ALA A 90 -1.18 6.79 -1.05
C ALA A 90 -1.96 7.17 -2.33
N ASP A 91 -1.60 6.59 -3.48
CA ASP A 91 -2.33 6.76 -4.74
C ASP A 91 -3.72 6.10 -4.69
N TYR A 92 -3.79 4.88 -4.14
CA TYR A 92 -5.05 4.17 -3.92
C TYR A 92 -6.02 4.93 -3.02
N VAL A 93 -5.56 5.42 -1.87
CA VAL A 93 -6.37 6.26 -0.97
C VAL A 93 -6.75 7.58 -1.64
N GLN A 94 -5.90 8.12 -2.52
CA GLN A 94 -6.25 9.31 -3.30
C GLN A 94 -7.45 9.08 -4.22
N ALA A 95 -7.48 7.93 -4.88
CA ALA A 95 -8.58 7.48 -5.72
C ALA A 95 -9.85 7.12 -4.91
N HIS A 96 -9.70 6.71 -3.66
CA HIS A 96 -10.79 6.32 -2.76
C HIS A 96 -10.93 7.27 -1.56
N PRO A 97 -11.62 8.42 -1.71
CA PRO A 97 -11.70 9.45 -0.68
C PRO A 97 -12.34 8.98 0.63
N ALA A 98 -13.13 7.91 0.61
CA ALA A 98 -13.72 7.29 1.80
C ALA A 98 -12.68 6.88 2.87
N TRP A 99 -11.43 6.66 2.48
CA TRP A 99 -10.36 6.32 3.43
C TRP A 99 -9.52 7.53 3.86
N LYS A 100 -9.60 8.67 3.16
CA LYS A 100 -8.74 9.85 3.41
C LYS A 100 -8.89 10.43 4.80
N GLU A 101 -10.08 10.31 5.39
CA GLU A 101 -10.34 10.80 6.75
C GLU A 101 -9.78 9.86 7.83
N SER A 102 -9.66 8.57 7.53
CA SER A 102 -9.19 7.52 8.44
C SER A 102 -7.71 7.20 8.30
N VAL A 103 -6.99 7.84 7.37
CA VAL A 103 -5.56 7.58 7.14
C VAL A 103 -4.76 8.88 7.06
N ASP A 104 -3.50 8.81 7.45
CA ASP A 104 -2.53 9.90 7.43
C ASP A 104 -1.50 9.62 6.32
N ILE A 105 -1.61 10.31 5.19
CA ILE A 105 -0.71 10.09 4.06
C ILE A 105 0.59 10.88 4.28
N ASN A 106 1.68 10.18 4.57
CA ASN A 106 2.99 10.82 4.72
C ASN A 106 3.67 10.96 3.36
N ARG A 107 3.33 12.06 2.66
CA ARG A 107 3.79 12.38 1.29
C ARG A 107 5.32 12.57 1.17
N SER A 108 6.03 12.63 2.30
CA SER A 108 7.48 12.87 2.39
C SER A 108 8.34 11.72 1.85
N ALA A 109 7.86 10.47 1.93
CA ALA A 109 8.58 9.30 1.42
C ALA A 109 8.69 9.27 -0.13
N PHE A 110 7.86 10.07 -0.82
CA PHE A 110 7.74 10.08 -2.28
C PHE A 110 8.94 10.75 -3.00
N ILE A 111 9.69 11.63 -2.33
CA ILE A 111 10.78 12.38 -2.99
C ILE A 111 11.99 11.48 -3.30
N ALA A 112 12.18 10.38 -2.57
CA ALA A 112 13.31 9.48 -2.79
C ALA A 112 13.16 8.56 -4.02
N THR A 113 11.92 8.20 -4.41
CA THR A 113 11.71 7.22 -5.50
C THR A 113 11.38 7.88 -6.84
N TYR A 114 10.86 9.12 -6.86
CA TYR A 114 10.54 9.83 -8.10
C TYR A 114 11.74 10.59 -8.71
N THR A 115 12.66 11.10 -7.87
CA THR A 115 13.84 11.85 -8.35
C THR A 115 14.83 11.02 -9.17
N ALA A 116 14.71 9.69 -9.17
CA ALA A 116 15.47 8.80 -10.03
C ALA A 116 14.93 8.70 -11.49
N ARG A 117 13.73 9.22 -11.78
CA ARG A 117 13.16 9.24 -13.16
C ARG A 117 13.10 10.62 -13.79
N ASP A 118 13.29 11.68 -13.01
CA ASP A 118 13.28 13.07 -13.49
C ASP A 118 14.72 13.63 -13.54
N THR A 119 15.62 12.94 -14.24
CA THR A 119 16.99 13.44 -14.49
C THR A 119 17.39 13.45 -15.96
N THR A 120 16.47 13.15 -16.88
CA THR A 120 16.77 13.22 -18.31
C THR A 120 15.66 13.95 -19.05
N THR A 121 15.64 15.28 -18.97
CA THR A 121 15.25 16.18 -20.08
C THR A 121 15.34 17.62 -19.59
N ARG A 122 16.49 18.23 -19.87
CA ARG A 122 16.77 19.67 -20.11
C ARG A 122 18.12 20.09 -19.50
N ILE A 123 19.19 19.46 -19.98
CA ILE A 123 20.48 20.14 -20.05
C ILE A 123 20.98 19.95 -21.49
N THR A 124 20.47 20.79 -22.40
CA THR A 124 21.06 20.96 -23.73
C THR A 124 20.91 22.42 -24.10
N THR A 125 22.04 23.12 -23.98
CA THR A 125 22.59 24.07 -24.96
C THR A 125 21.70 25.19 -25.50
N SER A 126 22.02 26.41 -25.06
CA SER A 126 22.44 27.56 -25.91
C SER A 126 22.61 28.77 -24.97
N GLY A 127 23.76 29.44 -24.83
CA GLY A 127 24.94 29.41 -25.68
C GLY A 127 24.79 30.31 -26.91
N GLU A 128 24.17 31.50 -26.78
CA GLU A 128 24.43 32.68 -27.62
C GLU A 128 23.76 33.93 -27.01
N LEU A 129 24.29 35.13 -27.35
CA LEU A 129 24.03 36.49 -26.81
C LEU A 129 25.04 36.87 -25.70
N SER A 130 26.04 37.74 -25.90
CA SER A 130 26.38 38.68 -26.98
C SER A 130 27.86 39.06 -26.88
#